data_AF-A0A6I1G0J2-F1
#
_entry.id   AF-A0A6I1G0J2-F1
#
_cell.length_a   1.000
_cell.length_b   1.000
_cell.length_c   1.000
_cell.angle_alpha   90.00
_cell.angle_beta   90.00
_cell.angle_gamma   90.00
#
_symmetry.space_group_name_H-M   'P 1'
#
loop_
_entity.id
_entity.type
_entity.pdbx_description
1 polymer ?
#
loop_
_entity_poly.entity_id
_entity_poly.type
_entity_poly.pdbx_seq_one_letter_code
_entity_poly.pdbx_strand_id
1 'polypeptide(L)' 'MIVPFSAIDFLDRALAVYRDRIGVLDEPDQLGASLGDLTYGELGAKPGSTDRDHVVAVWMRVVA' A
#
# COMPACT_ATOMS: atom_id res chain seq x y z
N MET A 1 23.58 -16.57 -10.38
CA MET A 1 22.46 -16.73 -9.42
C MET A 1 21.35 -15.81 -9.88
N ILE A 2 20.16 -16.35 -10.16
CA ILE A 2 18.98 -15.55 -10.49
C ILE A 2 18.14 -15.49 -9.21
N VAL A 3 17.94 -14.28 -8.68
CA VAL A 3 17.04 -14.06 -7.55
C VAL A 3 15.74 -13.49 -8.13
N PRO A 4 14.60 -14.20 -7.99
CA PRO A 4 13.33 -13.63 -8.39
C PRO A 4 13.05 -12.41 -7.50
N PHE A 5 12.84 -11.26 -8.13
CA PHE A 5 12.67 -9.98 -7.47
C PHE A 5 11.46 -9.27 -8.05
N SER A 6 10.60 -8.74 -7.18
CA SER A 6 9.31 -8.18 -7.53
C SER A 6 9.02 -6.90 -6.76
N ALA A 7 7.98 -6.18 -7.17
CA ALA A 7 7.52 -5.00 -6.46
C ALA A 7 7.05 -5.31 -5.02
N ILE A 8 6.53 -6.52 -4.78
CA ILE A 8 6.06 -6.94 -3.45
C ILE A 8 7.21 -6.98 -2.44
N ASP A 9 8.41 -7.39 -2.86
CA ASP A 9 9.57 -7.46 -1.97
C ASP A 9 9.94 -6.09 -1.38
N PHE A 10 9.68 -4.99 -2.11
CA PHE A 10 9.86 -3.64 -1.60
C PHE A 10 8.80 -3.25 -0.57
N LEU A 11 7.55 -3.66 -0.79
CA LEU A 11 6.44 -3.41 0.14
C LEU A 11 6.67 -4.17 1.45
N ASP A 12 7.06 -5.44 1.37
CA ASP A 12 7.42 -6.25 2.54
C ASP A 12 8.57 -5.60 3.33
N ARG A 13 9.59 -5.07 2.63
CA ARG A 13 10.67 -4.32 3.27
C ARG A 13 10.18 -3.03 3.91
N ALA A 14 9.26 -2.31 3.27
CA ALA A 14 8.71 -1.06 3.81
C ALA A 14 7.89 -1.32 5.09
N LEU A 15 7.10 -2.40 5.11
CA LEU A 15 6.36 -2.84 6.30
C LEU A 15 7.29 -3.18 7.47
N ALA A 16 8.43 -3.83 7.19
CA ALA A 16 9.38 -4.27 8.21
C ALA A 16 10.28 -3.14 8.74
N VAL A 17 10.70 -2.21 7.87
CA VAL A 17 11.76 -1.23 8.19
C VAL A 17 11.24 0.20 8.32
N TYR A 18 10.16 0.55 7.61
CA TYR A 18 9.63 1.90 7.53
C TYR A 18 8.20 2.00 8.04
N ARG A 19 7.84 1.14 8.99
CA ARG A 19 6.47 0.98 9.50
C ARG A 19 5.77 2.29 9.80
N ASP A 20 6.46 3.24 10.44
CA ASP A 20 5.86 4.50 10.91
C ASP A 20 5.95 5.64 9.87
N ARG A 21 6.47 5.37 8.66
CA ARG A 21 6.49 6.36 7.57
C ARG A 21 5.17 6.34 6.82
N ILE A 22 4.73 7.52 6.38
CA ILE A 22 3.60 7.66 5.46
C ILE A 22 3.91 6.88 4.17
N GLY A 23 3.05 5.91 3.87
CA GLY A 23 3.15 5.02 2.71
C GLY A 23 2.03 5.23 1.69
N VAL A 24 0.94 5.88 2.09
CA VAL A 24 -0.15 6.31 1.20
C VAL A 24 -0.41 7.79 1.46
N LEU A 25 -0.45 8.55 0.38
CA LEU A 25 -0.85 9.95 0.35
C LEU A 25 -1.87 10.10 -0.77
N ASP A 26 -2.95 10.82 -0.49
CA ASP A 26 -4.00 11.06 -1.46
C ASP A 26 -3.59 12.10 -2.51
N GLU A 27 -4.14 11.96 -3.72
CA GLU A 27 -3.97 12.98 -4.77
C GLU A 27 -4.74 14.27 -4.41
N PRO A 28 -4.18 15.46 -4.71
CA PRO A 28 -4.79 16.74 -4.33
C PRO A 28 -6.21 16.96 -4.88
N ASP A 29 -6.53 16.40 -6.04
CA ASP A 29 -7.81 16.53 -6.75
C ASP A 29 -8.54 15.19 -6.91
N GLN A 30 -8.37 14.27 -5.95
CA GLN A 30 -8.99 12.94 -6.02
C GLN A 30 -10.52 13.00 -6.16
N LEU A 31 -11.07 12.02 -6.89
CA LEU A 31 -12.51 11.87 -7.10
C LEU A 31 -13.21 11.14 -5.93
N GLY A 32 -12.46 10.31 -5.20
CA GLY A 32 -12.95 9.47 -4.11
C GLY A 32 -12.89 10.13 -2.73
N ALA A 33 -13.50 9.46 -1.75
CA ALA A 33 -13.32 9.83 -0.35
C ALA A 33 -11.87 9.53 0.07
N SER A 34 -11.25 10.53 0.70
CA SER A 34 -9.89 10.42 1.22
C SER A 34 -9.68 9.18 2.08
N LEU A 35 -8.59 8.47 1.81
CA LEU A 35 -8.13 7.37 2.66
C LEU A 35 -7.31 7.90 3.85
N GLY A 36 -6.92 9.18 3.78
CA GLY A 36 -6.06 9.86 4.73
C GLY A 36 -4.59 9.44 4.60
N ASP A 37 -3.75 10.08 5.41
CA ASP A 37 -2.34 9.75 5.49
C ASP A 37 -2.17 8.43 6.23
N LEU A 38 -1.89 7.34 5.50
CA LEU A 38 -1.66 6.03 6.10
C LEU A 38 -0.16 5.72 6.15
N THR A 39 0.29 5.24 7.31
CA THR A 39 1.62 4.66 7.43
C THR A 39 1.71 3.30 6.75
N TYR A 40 2.92 2.85 6.40
CA TYR A 40 3.13 1.49 5.90
C TYR A 40 2.59 0.44 6.89
N GLY A 41 2.79 0.65 8.20
CA GLY A 41 2.31 -0.26 9.24
C GLY A 41 0.79 -0.40 9.29
N GLU A 42 0.07 0.70 9.11
CA GLU A 42 -1.40 0.70 9.07
C GLU A 42 -1.92 0.09 7.77
N LEU A 43 -1.27 0.38 6.65
CA LEU A 43 -1.59 -0.22 5.36
C LEU A 43 -1.47 -1.75 5.43
N GLY A 44 -0.37 -2.25 6.02
CA GLY A 44 -0.12 -3.69 6.18
C GLY A 44 -0.97 -4.38 7.26
N ALA A 45 -1.71 -3.64 8.10
CA ALA A 45 -2.61 -4.19 9.11
C ALA A 45 -4.06 -4.30 8.62
N LYS A 46 -4.40 -3.69 7.47
CA LYS A 46 -5.76 -3.75 6.92
C LYS A 46 -6.06 -5.19 6.44
N PRO A 47 -7.29 -5.69 6.67
CA PRO A 47 -7.67 -7.02 6.21
C PRO A 47 -7.42 -7.19 4.70
N GLY A 48 -6.61 -8.17 4.33
CA GLY A 48 -6.25 -8.48 2.94
C GLY A 48 -4.99 -7.80 2.41
N SER A 49 -4.31 -6.93 3.17
CA SER A 49 -3.10 -6.19 2.73
C SER A 49 -1.89 -7.06 2.43
N THR A 50 -1.87 -8.29 2.94
CA THR A 50 -0.84 -9.30 2.69
C THR A 50 -1.18 -10.18 1.47
N ASP A 51 -2.38 -10.02 0.90
CA ASP A 51 -2.78 -10.76 -0.29
C ASP A 51 -2.37 -10.00 -1.56
N ARG A 52 -1.93 -10.72 -2.60
CA ARG A 52 -1.35 -10.14 -3.83
C ARG A 52 -2.32 -9.22 -4.58
N ASP A 53 -3.61 -9.32 -4.27
CA ASP A 53 -4.70 -8.57 -4.88
C ASP A 53 -5.00 -7.22 -4.21
N HIS A 54 -4.36 -6.90 -3.07
CA HIS A 54 -4.73 -5.73 -2.28
C HIS A 54 -4.34 -4.39 -2.90
N VAL A 55 -3.22 -4.33 -3.61
CA VAL A 55 -2.77 -3.09 -4.27
C VAL A 55 -3.77 -2.68 -5.36
N VAL A 56 -4.37 -3.66 -6.05
CA VAL A 56 -5.43 -3.43 -7.04
C VAL A 56 -6.74 -3.02 -6.36
N ALA A 57 -7.06 -3.59 -5.19
CA ALA A 57 -8.26 -3.24 -4.44
C ALA A 57 -8.26 -1.79 -3.93
N VAL A 58 -7.09 -1.26 -3.51
CA VAL A 58 -6.95 0.17 -3.18
C VAL A 58 -7.20 1.03 -4.42
N TRP A 59 -6.62 0.67 -5.56
CA TRP A 59 -6.79 1.38 -6.82
C TRP A 59 -8.26 1.41 -7.28
N MET A 60 -8.98 0.28 -7.17
CA MET A 60 -10.41 0.20 -7.54
C MET A 60 -11.32 1.04 -6.65
N ARG A 61 -10.95 1.27 -5.38
CA ARG A 61 -11.76 2.08 -4.46
C ARG A 61 -11.58 3.59 -4.66
N VAL A 62 -10.51 4.00 -5.33
CA VAL A 62 -10.22 5.40 -5.69
C VAL A 62 -10.87 5.80 -7.03
N VAL A 63 -11.13 4.82 -7.91
CA VAL A 63 -11.64 5.07 -9.28
C VAL A 63 -13.15 4.81 -9.44
N ALA A 64 -13.81 4.20 -8.46
CA ALA A 64 -15.27 3.94 -8.46
C ALA A 64 -16.03 5.00 -7.65
#